data_AF-A0A0A3W1X6-F1
#
_entry.id   AF-A0A0A3W1X6-F1
#
_cell.length_a   1.000
_cell.length_b   1.000
_cell.length_c   1.000
_cell.angle_alpha   90.00
_cell.angle_beta   90.00
_cell.angle_gamma   90.00
#
_symmetry.space_group_name_H-M   'P 1'
#
loop_
_entity.id
_entity.type
_entity.pdbx_description
1 polymer ?
#
loop_
_entity_poly.entity_id
_entity_poly.type
_entity_poly.pdbx_seq_one_letter_code
_entity_poly.pdbx_strand_id
1 'polypeptide(L)'
;MSAKQLIAQFKIDQHEFHLYLHEYEIQLHKVAAAVPKVRLSSEAWLNFEDEARMDDVGQNINAFAVMIQCRKHLRHYLAKHPLRYFYFHASTPRKARIYPRFAERLCQQLSDYDFCQNDESFYFYRRD
;
A
#
# COMPACT_ATOMS: atom_id res chain seq x y z
N MET A 1 15.88 13.76 8.55
CA MET A 1 15.12 12.89 7.63
C MET A 1 14.35 11.90 8.47
N SER A 2 13.02 11.92 8.43
CA SER A 2 12.20 10.96 9.18
C SER A 2 12.44 9.55 8.62
N ALA A 3 12.69 8.57 9.47
CA ALA A 3 12.94 7.20 9.03
C ALA A 3 11.61 6.51 8.68
N LYS A 4 11.57 5.77 7.57
CA LYS A 4 10.45 4.87 7.25
C LYS A 4 10.45 3.70 8.23
N GLN A 5 9.39 3.58 9.02
CA GLN A 5 9.20 2.44 9.93
C GLN A 5 8.43 1.33 9.22
N LEU A 6 8.99 0.12 9.19
CA LEU A 6 8.29 -1.05 8.68
C LEU A 6 7.23 -1.51 9.70
N ILE A 7 5.97 -1.56 9.28
CA ILE A 7 4.85 -2.06 10.07
C ILE A 7 4.68 -3.57 9.89
N ALA A 8 4.69 -4.03 8.63
CA ALA A 8 4.43 -5.42 8.29
C ALA A 8 4.98 -5.81 6.92
N GLN A 9 5.23 -7.10 6.76
CA GLN A 9 5.54 -7.75 5.50
C GLN A 9 4.58 -8.92 5.31
N PHE A 10 4.02 -9.06 4.11
CA PHE A 10 3.12 -10.16 3.79
C PHE A 10 3.18 -10.52 2.31
N LYS A 11 2.76 -11.74 1.99
CA LYS A 11 2.68 -12.24 0.62
C LYS A 11 1.24 -12.49 0.22
N ILE A 12 0.89 -12.12 -1.00
CA ILE A 12 -0.36 -12.49 -1.68
C ILE A 12 0.06 -13.10 -3.01
N ASP A 13 -0.35 -14.34 -3.23
CA ASP A 13 0.08 -15.15 -4.38
C ASP A 13 1.62 -15.21 -4.46
N GLN A 14 2.22 -14.76 -5.55
CA GLN A 14 3.68 -14.71 -5.74
C GLN A 14 4.28 -13.33 -5.44
N HIS A 15 3.48 -12.38 -4.92
CA HIS A 15 3.89 -11.00 -4.70
C HIS A 15 4.09 -10.70 -3.22
N GLU A 16 5.19 -10.04 -2.92
CA GLU A 16 5.51 -9.58 -1.57
C GLU A 16 5.17 -8.09 -1.42
N PHE A 17 4.62 -7.75 -0.26
CA PHE A 17 4.16 -6.41 0.08
C PHE A 17 4.71 -6.00 1.42
N HIS A 18 5.16 -4.75 1.49
CA HIS A 18 5.62 -4.10 2.70
C HIS A 18 4.71 -2.93 3.03
N LEU A 19 4.31 -2.86 4.30
CA LEU A 19 3.55 -1.74 4.84
C LEU A 19 4.48 -0.89 5.69
N TYR A 20 4.58 0.39 5.38
CA TYR A 20 5.43 1.34 6.09
C TYR A 20 4.61 2.47 6.71
N LEU A 21 5.07 2.98 7.85
CA LEU A 21 4.72 4.28 8.39
C LEU A 21 5.85 5.25 8.05
N HIS A 22 5.54 6.32 7.35
CA HIS A 22 6.46 7.41 7.10
C HIS A 22 5.83 8.71 7.60
N GLU A 23 6.37 9.24 8.70
CA GLU A 23 5.72 10.31 9.47
C GLU A 23 4.32 9.89 9.93
N TYR A 24 3.27 10.36 9.26
CA TYR A 24 1.88 9.99 9.52
C TYR A 24 1.24 9.22 8.36
N GLU A 25 1.97 9.01 7.27
CA GLU A 25 1.46 8.30 6.09
C GLU A 25 1.70 6.81 6.21
N ILE A 26 0.64 6.02 6.04
CA ILE A 26 0.74 4.60 5.82
C ILE A 26 0.88 4.32 4.32
N GLN A 27 2.02 3.74 3.95
CA GLN A 27 2.36 3.43 2.57
C GLN A 27 2.42 1.91 2.34
N LEU A 28 1.66 1.42 1.36
CA LEU A 28 1.75 0.04 0.89
C LEU A 28 2.65 -0.02 -0.36
N HIS A 29 3.73 -0.77 -0.26
CA HIS A 29 4.69 -1.00 -1.32
C HIS A 29 4.68 -2.45 -1.74
N LYS A 30 4.63 -2.72 -3.04
CA LYS A 30 4.91 -4.05 -3.60
C LYS A 30 6.42 -4.16 -3.79
N VAL A 31 7.02 -5.22 -3.29
CA VAL A 31 8.43 -5.52 -3.54
C VAL A 31 8.57 -5.96 -4.99
N ALA A 32 9.42 -5.27 -5.74
CA ALA A 32 9.75 -5.70 -7.10
C ALA A 32 10.34 -7.11 -7.01
N ALA A 33 9.79 -8.05 -7.79
CA ALA A 33 10.43 -9.34 -7.96
C ALA A 33 11.86 -9.08 -8.46
N ALA A 34 12.85 -9.82 -7.94
CA ALA A 34 14.19 -9.76 -8.49
C ALA A 34 14.11 -10.22 -9.95
N VAL A 35 14.13 -9.26 -10.88
CA VAL A 35 14.30 -9.56 -12.30
C VAL A 35 15.69 -10.21 -12.39
N PRO A 36 15.83 -11.46 -12.86
CA PRO A 36 17.16 -11.99 -13.13
C PRO A 36 17.86 -10.98 -14.04
N LYS A 37 19.10 -10.58 -13.69
CA LYS A 37 19.89 -9.64 -14.50
C LYS A 37 20.13 -10.27 -15.87
N VAL A 38 19.20 -10.09 -16.80
CA VAL A 38 19.45 -10.33 -18.22
C VAL A 38 20.41 -9.23 -18.64
N ARG A 39 21.62 -9.61 -19.07
CA ARG A 39 22.52 -8.67 -19.76
C ARG A 39 21.80 -8.28 -21.05
N LEU A 40 21.19 -7.10 -21.07
CA LEU A 40 20.63 -6.54 -22.30
C LEU A 40 21.76 -6.42 -23.31
N SER A 41 21.56 -6.96 -24.51
CA SER A 41 22.47 -6.72 -25.64
C SER A 41 22.37 -5.24 -26.03
N SER A 42 23.37 -4.72 -26.74
CA SER A 42 23.38 -3.35 -27.26
C SER A 42 22.23 -3.01 -28.23
N GLU A 43 21.40 -3.98 -28.57
CA GLU A 43 20.28 -3.89 -29.51
C GLU A 43 18.90 -3.97 -28.82
N ALA A 44 18.82 -4.04 -27.48
CA ALA A 44 17.55 -4.17 -26.74
C ALA A 44 16.54 -3.02 -27.01
N TRP A 45 17.04 -1.83 -27.35
CA TRP A 45 16.23 -0.67 -27.74
C TRP A 45 15.50 -0.85 -29.08
N LEU A 46 15.98 -1.72 -29.97
CA LEU A 46 15.31 -2.05 -31.24
C LEU A 46 14.07 -2.93 -31.03
N ASN A 47 14.02 -3.68 -29.91
CA ASN A 47 12.93 -4.60 -29.60
C ASN A 47 11.88 -4.01 -28.66
N PHE A 48 11.99 -2.74 -28.28
CA PHE A 48 11.14 -2.11 -27.25
C PHE A 48 11.14 -2.88 -25.92
N GLU A 49 12.19 -3.68 -25.65
CA GLU A 49 12.37 -4.40 -24.38
C GLU A 49 12.54 -3.43 -23.19
N ASP A 50 12.83 -2.16 -23.50
CA ASP A 50 12.91 -1.04 -22.56
C ASP A 50 11.52 -0.54 -22.10
N GLU A 51 10.45 -0.85 -22.85
CA GLU A 51 9.10 -0.29 -22.64
C GLU A 51 8.17 -1.15 -21.76
N ALA A 52 8.60 -2.33 -21.30
CA ALA A 52 7.83 -3.14 -20.36
C ALA A 52 7.98 -2.66 -18.90
N ARG A 53 7.72 -1.38 -18.64
CA ARG A 53 7.47 -0.82 -17.30
C ARG A 53 5.99 -0.51 -17.06
N MET A 54 5.08 -1.20 -17.75
CA MET A 54 3.63 -1.18 -17.44
C MET A 54 3.29 -2.13 -16.29
N ASP A 55 3.93 -1.96 -15.13
CA ASP A 55 3.86 -2.93 -14.04
C ASP A 55 2.56 -2.88 -13.21
N ASP A 56 1.62 -1.98 -13.58
CA ASP A 56 0.33 -1.81 -12.91
C ASP A 56 -0.88 -2.42 -13.66
N VAL A 57 -0.71 -2.88 -14.91
CA VAL A 57 -1.84 -3.33 -15.75
C VAL A 57 -1.94 -4.86 -15.88
N GLY A 58 -0.84 -5.62 -15.71
CA GLY A 58 -0.79 -7.04 -16.10
C GLY A 58 -0.72 -8.09 -14.98
N GLN A 59 -0.58 -7.74 -13.71
CA GLN A 59 -0.05 -8.70 -12.72
C GLN A 59 -1.08 -9.65 -12.05
N ASN A 60 -2.36 -9.66 -12.46
CA ASN A 60 -3.41 -10.53 -11.90
C ASN A 60 -3.45 -10.59 -10.35
N ILE A 61 -3.06 -9.52 -9.67
CA ILE A 61 -2.99 -9.46 -8.21
C ILE A 61 -4.40 -9.29 -7.65
N ASN A 62 -4.79 -10.14 -6.71
CA ASN A 62 -6.05 -9.97 -5.99
C ASN A 62 -5.96 -8.78 -5.02
N ALA A 63 -6.35 -7.60 -5.52
CA ALA A 63 -6.36 -6.36 -4.74
C ALA A 63 -7.19 -6.47 -3.45
N PHE A 64 -8.27 -7.26 -3.44
CA PHE A 64 -9.06 -7.46 -2.22
C PHE A 64 -8.30 -8.24 -1.16
N ALA A 65 -7.56 -9.29 -1.56
CA ALA A 65 -6.73 -10.07 -0.65
C ALA A 65 -5.62 -9.20 -0.02
N VAL A 66 -4.98 -8.34 -0.83
CA VAL A 66 -4.00 -7.35 -0.36
C VAL A 66 -4.62 -6.41 0.67
N MET A 67 -5.81 -5.86 0.40
CA MET A 67 -6.47 -4.93 1.31
C MET A 67 -6.95 -5.60 2.61
N ILE A 68 -7.34 -6.88 2.56
CA ILE A 68 -7.69 -7.66 3.76
C ILE A 68 -6.46 -7.83 4.66
N GLN A 69 -5.31 -8.22 4.10
CA GLN A 69 -4.08 -8.37 4.89
C GLN A 69 -3.59 -7.02 5.43
N CYS A 70 -3.61 -5.97 4.60
CA CYS A 70 -3.25 -4.63 5.01
C CYS A 70 -4.07 -4.17 6.23
N ARG A 71 -5.41 -4.34 6.19
CA ARG A 71 -6.30 -4.01 7.31
C ARG A 71 -5.97 -4.81 8.57
N LYS A 72 -5.71 -6.11 8.43
CA LYS A 72 -5.35 -7.00 9.55
C LYS A 72 -4.07 -6.53 10.24
N HIS A 73 -3.03 -6.23 9.45
CA HIS A 73 -1.75 -5.75 9.97
C HIS A 73 -1.88 -4.37 10.62
N LEU A 74 -2.63 -3.46 10.01
CA LEU A 74 -2.88 -2.13 10.58
C LEU A 74 -3.61 -2.18 11.91
N ARG A 75 -4.69 -2.97 11.99
CA ARG A 75 -5.42 -3.16 13.24
C ARG A 75 -4.51 -3.68 14.36
N HIS A 76 -3.68 -4.68 14.05
CA HIS A 76 -2.74 -5.25 15.03
C HIS A 76 -1.66 -4.24 15.45
N TYR A 77 -1.13 -3.47 14.49
CA TYR A 77 -0.14 -2.45 14.76
C TYR A 77 -0.72 -1.32 15.64
N LEU A 78 -1.88 -0.77 15.27
CA LEU A 78 -2.53 0.35 15.97
C LEU A 78 -3.05 -0.06 17.36
N ALA A 79 -3.36 -1.34 17.59
CA ALA A 79 -3.66 -1.84 18.92
C ALA A 79 -2.45 -1.81 19.87
N LYS A 80 -1.23 -1.99 19.33
CA LYS A 80 0.02 -1.96 20.12
C LYS A 80 0.65 -0.58 20.19
N HIS A 81 0.49 0.19 19.12
CA HIS A 81 1.11 1.50 18.91
C HIS A 81 0.02 2.47 18.43
N PRO A 82 -0.90 2.89 19.32
CA PRO A 82 -1.98 3.78 18.94
C PRO A 82 -1.41 5.12 18.48
N LEU A 83 -1.72 5.48 17.25
CA LEU A 83 -1.33 6.76 16.66
C LEU A 83 -2.42 7.78 16.94
N ARG A 84 -2.05 9.02 17.28
CA ARG A 84 -3.05 10.11 17.39
C ARG A 84 -3.71 10.39 16.04
N TYR A 85 -2.92 10.28 14.98
CA TYR A 85 -3.34 10.58 13.62
C TYR A 85 -2.49 9.78 12.62
N PHE A 86 -3.12 9.34 11.54
CA PHE A 86 -2.45 8.74 10.38
C PHE A 86 -3.31 8.89 9.12
N TYR A 87 -2.74 8.67 7.94
CA TYR A 87 -3.50 8.74 6.69
C TYR A 87 -2.98 7.78 5.62
N PHE A 88 -3.81 7.57 4.60
CA PHE A 88 -3.44 6.89 3.36
C PHE A 88 -3.64 7.85 2.20
N HIS A 89 -2.74 7.82 1.21
CA HIS A 89 -2.92 8.53 -0.04
C HIS A 89 -3.09 7.54 -1.20
N ALA A 90 -4.15 7.72 -1.99
CA ALA A 90 -4.45 6.91 -3.15
C ALA A 90 -3.72 7.46 -4.37
N SER A 91 -2.45 7.05 -4.54
CA SER A 91 -1.58 7.48 -5.64
C SER A 91 -2.05 7.15 -7.07
N THR A 92 -3.19 6.46 -7.22
CA THR A 92 -3.76 6.11 -8.53
C THR A 92 -5.29 6.19 -8.50
N PRO A 93 -5.95 6.51 -9.63
CA PRO A 93 -7.41 6.52 -9.71
C PRO A 93 -8.06 5.18 -9.33
N ARG A 94 -7.36 4.06 -9.59
CA ARG A 94 -7.81 2.72 -9.19
C ARG A 94 -7.82 2.55 -7.67
N LYS A 95 -6.78 3.02 -6.97
CA LYS A 95 -6.74 3.01 -5.50
C LYS A 95 -7.82 3.91 -4.92
N ALA A 96 -8.03 5.08 -5.52
CA ALA A 96 -9.03 6.06 -5.07
C ALA A 96 -10.46 5.49 -5.08
N ARG A 97 -10.78 4.54 -5.98
CA ARG A 97 -12.08 3.85 -6.02
C ARG A 97 -12.27 2.79 -4.93
N ILE A 98 -11.18 2.22 -4.40
CA ILE A 98 -11.23 1.09 -3.45
C ILE A 98 -11.02 1.57 -2.01
N TYR A 99 -10.22 2.62 -1.83
CA TYR A 99 -9.82 3.14 -0.54
C TYR A 99 -10.98 3.65 0.34
N PRO A 100 -12.08 4.22 -0.17
CA PRO A 100 -13.21 4.61 0.67
C PRO A 100 -13.79 3.43 1.45
N ARG A 101 -14.10 2.32 0.76
CA ARG A 101 -14.62 1.09 1.40
C ARG A 101 -13.62 0.45 2.34
N PHE A 102 -12.33 0.58 2.04
CA PHE A 102 -11.28 0.12 2.95
C PHE A 102 -11.23 0.96 4.22
N ALA A 103 -11.31 2.29 4.08
CA ALA A 103 -11.24 3.23 5.18
C ALA A 103 -12.42 3.07 6.13
N GLU A 104 -13.64 2.97 5.58
CA GLU A 104 -14.86 2.66 6.36
C GLU A 104 -14.71 1.38 7.17
N ARG A 105 -14.27 0.28 6.53
CA ARG A 105 -14.09 -1.01 7.20
C ARG A 105 -12.98 -0.99 8.23
N LEU A 106 -11.91 -0.23 8.00
CA LEU A 106 -10.84 -0.06 8.97
C LEU A 106 -11.34 0.71 10.19
N CYS A 107 -12.07 1.81 9.99
CA CYS A 107 -12.68 2.61 11.05
C CYS A 107 -13.66 1.77 11.90
N GLN A 108 -14.51 0.94 11.28
CA GLN A 108 -15.37 -0.01 12.00
C GLN A 108 -14.61 -0.99 12.91
N GLN A 109 -13.35 -1.29 12.59
CA GLN A 109 -12.48 -2.18 13.37
C GLN A 109 -11.57 -1.43 14.37
N LEU A 110 -11.54 -0.10 14.29
CA LEU A 110 -10.77 0.79 15.15
C LEU A 110 -11.78 1.68 15.91
N SER A 111 -12.40 1.12 16.96
CA SER A 111 -13.50 1.75 17.70
C SER A 111 -13.20 3.16 18.20
N ASP A 112 -11.92 3.45 18.43
CA ASP A 112 -11.43 4.70 19.02
C ASP A 112 -11.02 5.71 17.95
N TYR A 113 -11.34 5.47 16.68
CA TYR A 113 -10.93 6.32 15.56
C TYR A 113 -12.13 6.73 14.73
N ASP A 114 -12.08 7.99 14.28
CA ASP A 114 -12.89 8.48 13.18
C ASP A 114 -12.02 8.71 11.95
N PHE A 115 -12.66 8.87 10.80
CA PHE A 115 -11.96 9.20 9.58
C PHE A 115 -12.70 10.23 8.74
N CYS A 116 -11.94 11.01 7.99
CA CYS A 116 -12.46 11.89 6.94
C CYS A 116 -11.69 11.67 5.64
N GLN A 117 -12.32 11.98 4.52
CA GLN A 117 -11.69 11.94 3.20
C GLN A 117 -11.52 13.37 2.69
N ASN A 118 -10.33 13.68 2.18
CA ASN A 118 -10.10 14.89 1.39
C ASN A 118 -9.35 14.48 0.12
N ASP A 119 -10.01 14.67 -1.03
CA ASP A 119 -9.57 14.18 -2.34
C ASP A 119 -9.22 12.68 -2.33
N GLU A 120 -7.97 12.36 -2.69
CA GLU A 120 -7.41 11.01 -2.74
C GLU A 120 -6.79 10.56 -1.40
N SER A 121 -6.93 11.38 -0.36
CA SER A 121 -6.36 11.13 0.96
C SER A 121 -7.42 10.80 2.00
N PHE A 122 -7.11 9.82 2.85
CA PHE A 122 -8.00 9.25 3.86
C PHE A 122 -7.36 9.39 5.22
N TYR A 123 -7.89 10.29 6.04
CA TYR A 123 -7.31 10.73 7.29
C TYR A 123 -8.02 10.08 8.45
N PHE A 124 -7.26 9.56 9.41
CA PHE A 124 -7.75 8.91 10.62
C PHE A 124 -7.25 9.67 11.83
N TYR A 125 -8.14 9.91 12.78
CA TYR A 125 -7.84 10.60 14.03
C TYR A 125 -8.47 9.83 15.18
N ARG A 126 -7.71 9.70 16.27
CA ARG A 126 -8.18 9.03 17.48
C ARG A 126 -9.18 9.94 18.19
N ARG A 127 -10.30 9.39 18.64
CA ARG A 127 -11.23 10.05 19.55
C ARG A 127 -10.58 10.16 20.93
N ASP A 128 -10.68 11.34 21.54
CA ASP A 128 -10.22 11.58 22.91
C ASP A 128 -11.08 10.83 23.94
#